data_AF-A0A817XJ64-F1
#
_entry.id   AF-A0A817XJ64-F1
#
_cell.length_a   1.000
_cell.length_b   1.000
_cell.length_c   1.000
_cell.angle_alpha   90.00
_cell.angle_beta   90.00
_cell.angle_gamma   90.00
#
_symmetry.space_group_name_H-M   'P 1'
#
loop_
_entity.id
_entity.type
_entity.pdbx_description
1 polymer ?
#
loop_
_entity_poly.entity_id
_entity_poly.type
_entity_poly.pdbx_seq_one_letter_code
_entity_poly.pdbx_strand_id
1 'polypeptide(L)'
;MNPRTIKRMSNVRLKARSELKPDEWQQNNYYYDQHVINCSNDQLERIDARNITREDFIEKYERPAKPVIIQHLIDDWPAFEKWTVEKLGKKYRNQRFKVGEDDDGKSVKLKLKYFLDYALNNHDDSPLYLFESSFGEHQKKKRLLDDYDIPEYFSEDLFRLVGEHRRPPYRWWCIGPQRSGTGIHIDPLGTSAWNALITGHKRWCIFPPSTPRHLLKPTSADSPKSKDEGITWFKVIYPRTQLSTWPKEYACVEVIQHPGEVIFVPGGYWHVVLNMDLTIAVTQNFCSSVNFPAVWTRVIRSRPKMSKKFLGNLKRRRPDLARLTEKIDMNADTGPRSDTSSSSSSSSSADSSPDSADDDESETESKATIHEPSFDQGDEPIAKKQRISSL
;
A
#
# COMPACT_ATOMS: atom_id res chain seq x y z
N MET A 1 15.54 -17.87 8.15
CA MET A 1 14.39 -18.10 7.25
C MET A 1 14.24 -19.59 6.96
N ASN A 2 13.03 -20.14 6.97
CA ASN A 2 12.74 -21.56 6.73
C ASN A 2 12.99 -21.97 5.26
N PRO A 3 13.53 -23.18 4.96
CA PRO A 3 13.74 -23.66 3.58
C PRO A 3 12.50 -23.60 2.67
N ARG A 4 11.31 -23.91 3.22
CA ARG A 4 10.04 -23.81 2.48
C ARG A 4 9.72 -22.36 2.12
N THR A 5 10.04 -21.40 3.00
CA THR A 5 9.87 -19.97 2.72
C THR A 5 10.81 -19.53 1.61
N ILE A 6 12.09 -19.90 1.68
CA ILE A 6 13.10 -19.57 0.65
C ILE A 6 12.61 -20.01 -0.73
N LYS A 7 12.14 -21.27 -0.86
CA LYS A 7 11.61 -21.80 -2.13
C LYS A 7 10.42 -20.98 -2.66
N ARG A 8 9.51 -20.54 -1.79
CA ARG A 8 8.36 -19.71 -2.21
C ARG A 8 8.78 -18.29 -2.57
N MET A 9 9.76 -17.73 -1.85
CA MET A 9 10.26 -16.37 -2.09
C MET A 9 10.91 -16.22 -3.46
N SER A 10 11.66 -17.21 -3.96
CA SER A 10 12.26 -17.13 -5.30
C SER A 10 11.22 -16.82 -6.39
N ASN A 11 10.07 -17.50 -6.37
CA ASN A 11 9.00 -17.28 -7.34
C ASN A 11 8.26 -15.95 -7.11
N VAL A 12 8.04 -15.56 -5.85
CA VAL A 12 7.34 -14.31 -5.53
C VAL A 12 8.17 -13.09 -5.90
N ARG A 13 9.48 -13.12 -5.63
CA ARG A 13 10.42 -12.07 -6.01
C ARG A 13 10.43 -11.84 -7.52
N LEU A 14 10.57 -12.92 -8.30
CA LEU A 14 10.58 -12.83 -9.76
C LEU A 14 9.27 -12.25 -10.32
N LYS A 15 8.13 -12.63 -9.74
CA LYS A 15 6.83 -12.11 -10.19
C LYS A 15 6.61 -10.66 -9.79
N ALA A 16 6.97 -10.29 -8.56
CA ALA A 16 6.72 -8.96 -8.05
C ALA A 16 7.69 -7.91 -8.60
N ARG A 17 8.90 -8.32 -8.98
CA ARG A 17 10.00 -7.46 -9.42
C ARG A 17 10.83 -8.18 -10.50
N SER A 18 10.25 -8.34 -11.69
CA SER A 18 10.87 -9.07 -12.81
C SER A 18 12.14 -8.40 -13.33
N GLU A 19 12.33 -7.11 -13.04
CA GLU A 19 13.50 -6.32 -13.41
C GLU A 19 14.73 -6.58 -12.52
N LEU A 20 14.55 -7.20 -11.34
CA LEU A 20 15.60 -7.52 -10.38
C LEU A 20 16.08 -8.98 -10.51
N LYS A 21 17.37 -9.15 -10.78
CA LYS A 21 18.06 -10.45 -10.67
C LYS A 21 18.23 -10.85 -9.20
N PRO A 22 18.42 -12.16 -8.90
CA PRO A 22 18.52 -12.63 -7.51
C PRO A 22 19.58 -11.93 -6.64
N ASP A 23 20.72 -11.56 -7.23
CA ASP A 23 21.83 -10.84 -6.59
C ASP A 23 21.58 -9.34 -6.43
N GLU A 24 20.62 -8.78 -7.16
CA GLU A 24 20.30 -7.34 -7.13
C GLU A 24 19.38 -6.94 -5.96
N TRP A 25 18.77 -7.90 -5.26
CA TRP A 25 17.90 -7.64 -4.10
C TRP A 25 18.64 -7.04 -2.89
N GLN A 26 19.97 -7.17 -2.85
CA GLN A 26 20.83 -6.76 -1.73
C GLN A 26 22.03 -5.93 -2.22
N GLN A 27 21.97 -5.42 -3.46
CA GLN A 27 23.10 -4.79 -4.13
C GLN A 27 23.66 -3.57 -3.38
N ASN A 28 22.79 -2.81 -2.71
CA ASN A 28 23.14 -1.58 -2.00
C ASN A 28 23.51 -1.83 -0.54
N ASN A 29 23.34 -3.07 -0.04
CA ASN A 29 23.64 -3.47 1.32
C ASN A 29 22.95 -2.59 2.39
N TYR A 30 21.74 -2.10 2.12
CA TYR A 30 21.03 -1.22 3.05
C TYR A 30 20.66 -1.88 4.38
N TYR A 31 20.66 -3.21 4.43
CA TYR A 31 20.55 -3.96 5.69
C TYR A 31 21.61 -3.53 6.72
N TYR A 32 22.82 -3.19 6.28
CA TYR A 32 23.93 -2.77 7.13
C TYR A 32 24.06 -1.23 7.26
N ASP A 33 23.29 -0.45 6.50
CA ASP A 33 23.30 1.02 6.53
C ASP A 33 22.17 1.56 7.43
N GLN A 34 22.47 1.71 8.71
CA GLN A 34 21.51 2.23 9.69
C GLN A 34 21.22 3.74 9.50
N HIS A 35 22.05 4.49 8.76
CA HIS A 35 21.85 5.93 8.58
C HIS A 35 20.61 6.26 7.76
N VAL A 36 20.19 5.36 6.86
CA VAL A 36 18.99 5.56 6.04
C VAL A 36 17.72 5.41 6.88
N ILE A 37 17.78 4.55 7.90
CA ILE A 37 16.64 4.24 8.76
C ILE A 37 16.55 5.23 9.92
N ASN A 38 17.67 5.54 10.56
CA ASN A 38 17.69 6.38 11.74
C ASN A 38 17.23 7.80 11.41
N CYS A 39 16.31 8.29 12.24
CA CYS A 39 15.81 9.65 12.23
C CYS A 39 15.56 10.06 13.68
N SER A 40 15.85 11.32 14.00
CA SER A 40 15.46 11.97 15.25
C SER A 40 14.60 13.20 15.01
N ASN A 41 14.39 13.58 13.75
CA ASN A 41 13.61 14.75 13.39
C ASN A 41 12.13 14.37 13.44
N ASP A 42 11.39 15.14 14.23
CA ASP A 42 9.95 15.07 14.33
C ASP A 42 9.40 16.49 14.50
N GLN A 43 8.64 16.95 13.52
CA GLN A 43 8.21 18.34 13.38
C GLN A 43 6.71 18.48 13.23
N LEU A 44 5.99 17.37 13.03
CA LEU A 44 4.56 17.43 12.76
C LEU A 44 3.78 17.60 14.07
N GLU A 45 2.81 18.50 14.05
CA GLU A 45 1.93 18.76 15.20
C GLU A 45 1.22 17.48 15.64
N ARG A 46 1.12 17.29 16.96
CA ARG A 46 0.36 16.23 17.62
C ARG A 46 -0.83 16.82 18.34
N ILE A 47 -1.99 16.21 18.13
CA ILE A 47 -3.22 16.54 18.84
C ILE A 47 -3.76 15.33 19.58
N ASP A 48 -4.46 15.58 20.68
CA ASP A 48 -5.12 14.56 21.48
C ASP A 48 -6.60 14.48 21.11
N ALA A 49 -7.06 13.33 20.60
CA ALA A 49 -8.44 13.13 20.16
C ALA A 49 -9.47 13.26 21.29
N ARG A 50 -9.05 13.14 22.56
CA ARG A 50 -9.95 13.32 23.72
C ARG A 50 -10.33 14.79 23.92
N ASN A 51 -9.57 15.71 23.33
CA ASN A 51 -9.69 17.15 23.55
C ASN A 51 -10.15 17.91 22.30
N ILE A 52 -10.40 17.23 21.19
CA ILE A 52 -10.77 17.84 19.91
C ILE A 52 -12.01 17.13 19.37
N THR A 53 -13.05 17.90 19.06
CA THR A 53 -14.24 17.35 18.42
C THR A 53 -14.00 17.15 16.93
N ARG A 54 -14.86 16.37 16.27
CA ARG A 54 -14.82 16.21 14.82
C ARG A 54 -14.93 17.55 14.08
N GLU A 55 -15.82 18.43 14.53
CA GLU A 55 -16.02 19.75 13.92
C GLU A 55 -14.76 20.61 14.05
N ASP A 56 -14.12 20.60 15.22
CA ASP A 56 -12.86 21.30 15.43
C ASP A 56 -11.74 20.72 14.57
N PHE A 57 -11.68 19.40 14.41
CA PHE A 57 -10.74 18.75 13.50
C PHE A 57 -10.94 19.22 12.05
N ILE A 58 -12.20 19.28 11.61
CA ILE A 58 -12.55 19.75 10.26
C ILE A 58 -12.09 21.19 10.08
N GLU A 59 -12.41 22.10 11.01
CA GLU A 59 -12.09 23.52 10.85
C GLU A 59 -10.59 23.83 10.99
N LYS A 60 -9.87 23.12 11.86
CA LYS A 60 -8.46 23.40 12.16
C LYS A 60 -7.46 22.62 11.30
N TYR A 61 -7.86 21.48 10.74
CA TYR A 61 -6.95 20.59 10.01
C TYR A 61 -7.44 20.21 8.63
N GLU A 62 -8.66 19.65 8.51
CA GLU A 62 -9.14 19.17 7.21
C GLU A 62 -9.37 20.30 6.21
N ARG A 63 -10.13 21.32 6.60
CA ARG A 63 -10.49 22.49 5.77
C ARG A 63 -9.28 23.34 5.36
N PRO A 64 -8.32 23.66 6.25
CA PRO A 64 -7.09 24.35 5.86
C PRO A 64 -6.05 23.42 5.21
N ALA A 65 -6.36 22.14 5.01
CA ALA A 65 -5.46 21.13 4.47
C ALA A 65 -4.12 21.04 5.23
N LYS A 66 -4.19 20.94 6.57
CA LYS A 66 -3.02 20.84 7.46
C LYS A 66 -2.80 19.38 7.89
N PRO A 67 -1.66 18.74 7.54
CA PRO A 67 -1.33 17.43 8.06
C PRO A 67 -1.14 17.48 9.58
N VAL A 68 -1.48 16.39 10.28
CA VAL A 68 -1.39 16.31 11.75
C VAL A 68 -1.29 14.86 12.21
N ILE A 69 -0.59 14.62 13.33
CA ILE A 69 -0.66 13.37 14.09
C ILE A 69 -1.76 13.47 15.13
N ILE A 70 -2.57 12.43 15.23
CA ILE A 70 -3.68 12.33 16.16
C ILE A 70 -3.38 11.17 17.11
N GLN A 71 -3.30 11.51 18.40
CA GLN A 71 -3.09 10.57 19.49
C GLN A 71 -4.44 10.24 20.14
N HIS A 72 -4.52 9.09 20.79
CA HIS A 72 -5.71 8.64 21.53
C HIS A 72 -6.98 8.46 20.68
N LEU A 73 -6.85 8.37 19.36
CA LEU A 73 -7.98 8.18 18.45
C LEU A 73 -8.41 6.71 18.30
N ILE A 74 -7.50 5.79 18.64
CA ILE A 74 -7.64 4.35 18.35
C ILE A 74 -7.35 3.46 19.56
N ASP A 75 -7.26 4.03 20.77
CA ASP A 75 -6.80 3.35 21.98
C ASP A 75 -7.64 2.11 22.36
N ASP A 76 -8.90 2.07 21.93
CA ASP A 76 -9.85 1.00 22.19
C ASP A 76 -9.88 -0.11 21.13
N TRP A 77 -9.04 -0.01 20.09
CA TRP A 77 -9.06 -0.98 19.00
C TRP A 77 -8.55 -2.36 19.42
N PRO A 78 -9.33 -3.44 19.17
CA PRO A 78 -8.87 -4.81 19.42
C PRO A 78 -7.60 -5.20 18.66
N ALA A 79 -7.25 -4.46 17.60
CA ALA A 79 -6.03 -4.61 16.84
C ALA A 79 -4.77 -4.59 17.72
N PHE A 80 -4.69 -3.76 18.76
CA PHE A 80 -3.51 -3.70 19.64
C PHE A 80 -3.20 -5.04 20.31
N GLU A 81 -4.23 -5.80 20.65
CA GLU A 81 -4.06 -7.13 21.23
C GLU A 81 -3.94 -8.22 20.17
N LYS A 82 -4.67 -8.11 19.06
CA LYS A 82 -4.85 -9.20 18.09
C LYS A 82 -3.83 -9.20 16.97
N TRP A 83 -3.32 -8.04 16.58
CA TRP A 83 -2.42 -7.88 15.43
C TRP A 83 -0.96 -8.04 15.85
N THR A 84 -0.64 -9.17 16.48
CA THR A 84 0.74 -9.58 16.73
C THR A 84 1.17 -10.64 15.72
N VAL A 85 2.47 -10.75 15.46
CA VAL A 85 3.04 -11.77 14.56
C VAL A 85 2.54 -13.17 14.90
N GLU A 86 2.53 -13.52 16.19
CA GLU A 86 2.10 -14.83 16.67
C GLU A 86 0.61 -15.08 16.39
N LYS A 87 -0.27 -14.17 16.83
CA LYS A 87 -1.73 -14.33 16.72
C LYS A 87 -2.17 -14.31 15.25
N LEU A 88 -1.62 -13.41 14.45
CA LEU A 88 -1.88 -13.34 13.00
C LEU A 88 -1.33 -14.59 12.28
N GLY A 89 -0.10 -14.99 12.59
CA GLY A 89 0.55 -16.17 12.03
C GLY A 89 -0.15 -17.49 12.36
N LYS A 90 -0.93 -17.53 13.46
CA LYS A 90 -1.83 -18.63 13.80
C LYS A 90 -3.18 -18.52 13.08
N LYS A 91 -3.89 -17.39 13.22
CA LYS A 91 -5.26 -17.18 12.72
C LYS A 91 -5.35 -17.17 11.19
N TYR A 92 -4.42 -16.49 10.52
CA TYR A 92 -4.41 -16.30 9.07
C TYR A 92 -3.28 -17.07 8.37
N ARG A 93 -2.68 -18.06 9.06
CA ARG A 93 -1.50 -18.84 8.65
C ARG A 93 -1.43 -19.17 7.15
N ASN A 94 -2.52 -19.70 6.61
CA ASN A 94 -2.61 -20.20 5.24
C ASN A 94 -3.35 -19.24 4.28
N GLN A 95 -3.82 -18.08 4.74
CA GLN A 95 -4.46 -17.08 3.88
C GLN A 95 -3.41 -16.35 3.06
N ARG A 96 -3.74 -16.08 1.78
CA ARG A 96 -2.87 -15.37 0.85
C ARG A 96 -3.19 -13.87 0.88
N PHE A 97 -2.16 -13.04 1.00
CA PHE A 97 -2.24 -11.59 0.99
C PHE A 97 -1.39 -11.02 -0.14
N LYS A 98 -1.82 -9.89 -0.72
CA LYS A 98 -1.06 -9.16 -1.74
C LYS A 98 0.26 -8.63 -1.18
N VAL A 99 1.36 -8.91 -1.87
CA VAL A 99 2.74 -8.48 -1.52
C VAL A 99 3.47 -7.78 -2.69
N GLY A 100 2.77 -7.57 -3.81
CA GLY A 100 3.27 -6.93 -5.03
C GLY A 100 2.26 -7.05 -6.18
N GLU A 101 2.62 -6.53 -7.35
CA GLU A 101 1.95 -6.76 -8.63
C GLU A 101 2.98 -7.28 -9.64
N ASP A 102 2.55 -8.07 -10.61
CA ASP A 102 3.40 -8.49 -11.74
C ASP A 102 3.32 -7.50 -12.92
N ASP A 103 4.05 -7.79 -13.98
CA ASP A 103 4.13 -6.92 -15.17
C ASP A 103 2.78 -6.72 -15.88
N ASP A 104 1.82 -7.63 -15.66
CA ASP A 104 0.45 -7.53 -16.18
C ASP A 104 -0.48 -6.74 -15.23
N GLY A 105 0.03 -6.28 -14.09
CA GLY A 105 -0.77 -5.65 -13.02
C GLY A 105 -1.57 -6.64 -12.18
N LYS A 106 -1.31 -7.94 -12.27
CA LYS A 106 -2.00 -8.94 -11.45
C LYS A 106 -1.36 -8.99 -10.07
N SER A 107 -2.19 -9.20 -9.05
CA SER A 107 -1.72 -9.26 -7.66
C SER A 107 -0.81 -10.48 -7.42
N VAL A 108 0.43 -10.22 -7.00
CA VAL A 108 1.32 -11.26 -6.47
C VAL A 108 0.98 -11.47 -5.00
N LYS A 109 0.63 -12.71 -4.64
CA LYS A 109 0.16 -13.06 -3.29
C LYS A 109 1.01 -14.14 -2.64
N LEU A 110 1.19 -14.03 -1.32
CA LEU A 110 1.92 -15.00 -0.50
C LEU A 110 1.10 -15.42 0.73
N LYS A 111 1.19 -16.69 1.15
CA LYS A 111 0.57 -17.16 2.40
C LYS A 111 1.21 -16.42 3.58
N LEU A 112 0.42 -15.96 4.54
CA LEU A 112 0.90 -15.12 5.63
C LEU A 112 2.06 -15.74 6.41
N LYS A 113 2.04 -17.06 6.65
CA LYS A 113 3.15 -17.77 7.34
C LYS A 113 4.52 -17.58 6.67
N TYR A 114 4.56 -17.55 5.34
CA TYR A 114 5.80 -17.36 4.60
C TYR A 114 6.19 -15.89 4.58
N PHE A 115 5.20 -14.99 4.47
CA PHE A 115 5.47 -13.56 4.53
C PHE A 115 6.03 -13.14 5.89
N LEU A 116 5.49 -13.64 7.01
CA LEU A 116 5.99 -13.32 8.35
C LEU A 116 7.41 -13.88 8.59
N ASP A 117 7.68 -15.11 8.16
CA ASP A 117 9.04 -15.67 8.22
C ASP A 117 10.02 -14.87 7.34
N TYR A 118 9.59 -14.43 6.16
CA TYR A 118 10.38 -13.53 5.32
C TYR A 118 10.62 -12.17 5.99
N ALA A 119 9.57 -11.51 6.49
CA ALA A 119 9.63 -10.19 7.09
C ALA A 119 10.61 -10.15 8.28
N LEU A 120 10.66 -11.22 9.07
CA LEU A 120 11.55 -11.31 10.23
C LEU A 120 13.02 -11.68 9.89
N ASN A 121 13.29 -12.22 8.70
CA ASN A 121 14.59 -12.84 8.40
C ASN A 121 15.25 -12.36 7.09
N ASN A 122 14.71 -11.34 6.43
CA ASN A 122 15.24 -10.87 5.14
C ASN A 122 16.30 -9.76 5.30
N HIS A 123 17.22 -9.69 4.34
CA HIS A 123 18.24 -8.65 4.24
C HIS A 123 18.10 -7.81 2.97
N ASP A 124 16.91 -7.79 2.35
CA ASP A 124 16.70 -7.11 1.07
C ASP A 124 16.78 -5.59 1.23
N ASP A 125 17.27 -4.88 0.21
CA ASP A 125 17.40 -3.43 0.21
C ASP A 125 16.04 -2.73 0.33
N SER A 126 15.08 -3.12 -0.52
CA SER A 126 13.66 -2.77 -0.39
C SER A 126 12.85 -4.07 -0.32
N PRO A 127 12.53 -4.55 0.89
CA PRO A 127 11.82 -5.82 1.05
C PRO A 127 10.38 -5.77 0.50
N LEU A 128 9.84 -6.94 0.15
CA LEU A 128 8.43 -7.06 -0.20
C LEU A 128 7.54 -6.52 0.92
N TYR A 129 6.46 -5.84 0.53
CA TYR A 129 5.55 -5.16 1.44
C TYR A 129 4.13 -5.71 1.27
N LEU A 130 3.54 -6.25 2.35
CA LEU A 130 2.15 -6.71 2.33
C LEU A 130 1.25 -5.48 2.33
N PHE A 131 0.45 -5.35 1.26
CA PHE A 131 -0.42 -4.20 1.03
C PHE A 131 -1.75 -4.70 0.45
N GLU A 132 -2.63 -5.20 1.32
CA GLU A 132 -3.86 -5.90 0.94
C GLU A 132 -5.08 -4.98 1.03
N SER A 133 -5.80 -4.81 -0.08
CA SER A 133 -7.02 -3.99 -0.13
C SER A 133 -8.33 -4.77 -0.11
N SER A 134 -8.31 -6.06 -0.50
CA SER A 134 -9.51 -6.89 -0.68
C SER A 134 -9.85 -7.75 0.54
N PHE A 135 -9.28 -7.44 1.72
CA PHE A 135 -9.43 -8.29 2.89
C PHE A 135 -10.86 -8.29 3.43
N GLY A 136 -11.61 -7.20 3.29
CA GLY A 136 -12.99 -7.10 3.76
C GLY A 136 -13.99 -7.88 2.90
N GLU A 137 -13.67 -8.10 1.63
CA GLU A 137 -14.51 -8.78 0.66
C GLU A 137 -14.30 -10.30 0.67
N HIS A 138 -13.28 -10.79 1.37
CA HIS A 138 -12.91 -12.20 1.39
C HIS A 138 -13.36 -12.92 2.67
N GLN A 139 -14.15 -13.99 2.53
CA GLN A 139 -14.74 -14.81 3.61
C GLN A 139 -13.81 -15.08 4.80
N LYS A 140 -12.57 -15.52 4.54
CA LYS A 140 -11.59 -15.90 5.57
C LYS A 140 -10.75 -14.72 6.10
N LYS A 141 -10.74 -13.56 5.41
CA LYS A 141 -9.93 -12.38 5.79
C LYS A 141 -10.77 -11.27 6.43
N LYS A 142 -12.08 -11.22 6.14
CA LYS A 142 -12.99 -10.15 6.56
C LYS A 142 -13.06 -9.90 8.07
N ARG A 143 -12.73 -10.91 8.88
CA ARG A 143 -12.62 -10.77 10.35
C ARG A 143 -11.52 -9.80 10.80
N LEU A 144 -10.64 -9.33 9.91
CA LEU A 144 -9.75 -8.20 10.20
C LEU A 144 -10.51 -6.89 10.38
N LEU A 145 -11.74 -6.77 9.83
CA LEU A 145 -12.62 -5.62 10.05
C LEU A 145 -13.23 -5.61 11.44
N ASP A 146 -13.22 -6.73 12.16
CA ASP A 146 -13.72 -6.81 13.55
C ASP A 146 -12.67 -6.31 14.56
N ASP A 147 -11.50 -5.88 14.08
CA ASP A 147 -10.35 -5.51 14.90
C ASP A 147 -10.09 -3.99 14.92
N TYR A 148 -10.82 -3.21 14.13
CA TYR A 148 -10.74 -1.74 14.10
C TYR A 148 -12.03 -1.12 13.58
N ASP A 149 -12.28 0.13 13.94
CA ASP A 149 -13.40 0.93 13.42
C ASP A 149 -12.90 2.11 12.57
N ILE A 150 -13.79 2.77 11.82
CA ILE A 150 -13.43 4.01 11.13
C ILE A 150 -13.50 5.15 12.16
N PRO A 151 -12.40 5.87 12.44
CA PRO A 151 -12.44 6.97 13.39
C PRO A 151 -13.45 8.04 12.97
N GLU A 152 -14.07 8.67 13.98
CA GLU A 152 -15.16 9.62 13.76
C GLU A 152 -14.78 10.76 12.80
N TYR A 153 -13.54 11.24 12.87
CA TYR A 153 -13.00 12.29 12.00
C TYR A 153 -13.07 11.94 10.51
N PHE A 154 -13.02 10.65 10.18
CA PHE A 154 -12.96 10.14 8.80
C PHE A 154 -14.22 9.35 8.42
N SER A 155 -15.29 9.46 9.22
CA SER A 155 -16.53 8.71 9.06
C SER A 155 -17.32 9.07 7.78
N GLU A 156 -17.10 10.28 7.23
CA GLU A 156 -17.66 10.68 5.95
C GLU A 156 -16.85 10.12 4.77
N ASP A 157 -17.40 9.09 4.13
CA ASP A 157 -16.85 8.47 2.94
C ASP A 157 -17.83 8.53 1.78
N LEU A 158 -17.78 9.63 1.02
CA LEU A 158 -18.66 9.89 -0.11
C LEU A 158 -18.48 8.88 -1.26
N PHE A 159 -17.34 8.21 -1.37
CA PHE A 159 -17.16 7.17 -2.40
C PHE A 159 -18.02 5.92 -2.14
N ARG A 160 -18.56 5.72 -0.93
CA ARG A 160 -19.64 4.74 -0.69
C ARG A 160 -20.84 4.95 -1.61
N LEU A 161 -21.13 6.20 -1.99
CA LEU A 161 -22.22 6.52 -2.90
C LEU A 161 -21.99 5.98 -4.31
N VAL A 162 -20.77 5.58 -4.69
CA VAL A 162 -20.51 4.92 -5.98
C VAL A 162 -20.92 3.43 -5.93
N GLY A 163 -20.95 2.86 -4.72
CA GLY A 163 -21.20 1.45 -4.42
C GLY A 163 -19.93 0.61 -4.37
N GLU A 164 -19.90 -0.39 -3.49
CA GLU A 164 -18.70 -1.19 -3.16
C GLU A 164 -18.04 -1.83 -4.39
N HIS A 165 -18.81 -2.33 -5.36
CA HIS A 165 -18.23 -2.95 -6.56
C HIS A 165 -17.60 -1.96 -7.56
N ARG A 166 -17.95 -0.66 -7.50
CA ARG A 166 -17.51 0.33 -8.51
C ARG A 166 -16.60 1.41 -7.95
N ARG A 167 -16.53 1.56 -6.63
CA ARG A 167 -15.56 2.46 -6.01
C ARG A 167 -14.13 1.92 -6.22
N PRO A 168 -13.11 2.80 -6.30
CA PRO A 168 -11.72 2.37 -6.24
C PRO A 168 -11.41 1.66 -4.91
N PRO A 169 -10.36 0.83 -4.86
CA PRO A 169 -9.76 0.40 -3.59
C PRO A 169 -9.46 1.63 -2.73
N TYR A 170 -9.82 1.54 -1.45
CA TYR A 170 -9.81 2.69 -0.55
C TYR A 170 -9.26 2.38 0.84
N ARG A 171 -8.98 1.11 1.13
CA ARG A 171 -8.48 0.66 2.42
C ARG A 171 -7.40 -0.38 2.20
N TRP A 172 -6.36 -0.34 3.02
CA TRP A 172 -5.26 -1.29 2.94
C TRP A 172 -4.85 -1.72 4.34
N TRP A 173 -4.74 -3.04 4.53
CA TRP A 173 -4.07 -3.63 5.68
C TRP A 173 -2.62 -3.91 5.31
N CYS A 174 -1.72 -3.39 6.13
CA CYS A 174 -0.31 -3.26 5.78
C CYS A 174 0.58 -3.96 6.80
N ILE A 175 1.48 -4.83 6.34
CA ILE A 175 2.55 -5.38 7.17
C ILE A 175 3.86 -5.24 6.41
N GLY A 176 4.85 -4.57 7.00
CA GLY A 176 6.12 -4.31 6.34
C GLY A 176 7.30 -4.47 7.29
N PRO A 177 8.36 -5.22 6.89
CA PRO A 177 9.60 -5.24 7.66
C PRO A 177 10.35 -3.91 7.53
N GLN A 178 11.40 -3.74 8.34
CA GLN A 178 12.33 -2.62 8.21
C GLN A 178 12.81 -2.46 6.76
N ARG A 179 12.98 -1.21 6.31
CA ARG A 179 13.37 -0.78 4.94
C ARG A 179 12.26 -0.84 3.90
N SER A 180 11.19 -1.61 4.11
CA SER A 180 10.06 -1.53 3.20
C SER A 180 9.30 -0.22 3.38
N GLY A 181 8.49 0.16 2.41
CA GLY A 181 7.78 1.43 2.46
C GLY A 181 7.14 1.77 1.14
N THR A 182 6.77 3.04 1.00
CA THR A 182 6.13 3.56 -0.21
C THR A 182 6.90 4.77 -0.68
N GLY A 183 7.35 4.75 -1.93
CA GLY A 183 8.05 5.89 -2.56
C GLY A 183 7.19 7.15 -2.59
N ILE A 184 7.81 8.30 -2.84
CA ILE A 184 7.12 9.59 -2.78
C ILE A 184 5.96 9.67 -3.78
N HIS A 185 4.77 10.02 -3.32
CA HIS A 185 3.56 10.06 -4.12
C HIS A 185 2.53 11.05 -3.58
N ILE A 186 1.46 11.24 -4.37
CA ILE A 186 0.24 11.92 -3.95
C ILE A 186 -0.91 10.93 -4.12
N ASP A 187 -1.81 10.90 -3.15
CA ASP A 187 -2.98 10.02 -3.18
C ASP A 187 -3.86 10.21 -4.43
N PRO A 188 -4.41 9.11 -4.97
CA PRO A 188 -5.16 9.13 -6.21
C PRO A 188 -6.46 9.92 -6.09
N LEU A 189 -6.92 10.46 -7.22
CA LEU A 189 -8.21 11.15 -7.33
C LEU A 189 -8.41 12.33 -6.35
N GLY A 190 -7.34 12.84 -5.74
CA GLY A 190 -7.41 13.99 -4.83
C GLY A 190 -8.01 13.67 -3.47
N THR A 191 -8.11 12.39 -3.12
CA THR A 191 -8.55 11.97 -1.79
C THR A 191 -7.54 12.42 -0.74
N SER A 192 -8.04 12.59 0.48
CA SER A 192 -7.21 12.61 1.68
C SER A 192 -7.06 11.19 2.22
N ALA A 193 -6.11 10.97 3.10
CA ALA A 193 -5.88 9.69 3.73
C ALA A 193 -5.66 9.81 5.24
N TRP A 194 -5.92 8.72 5.94
CA TRP A 194 -5.46 8.51 7.31
C TRP A 194 -4.74 7.18 7.40
N ASN A 195 -3.68 7.11 8.21
CA ASN A 195 -2.90 5.89 8.44
C ASN A 195 -2.73 5.66 9.95
N ALA A 196 -3.33 4.58 10.45
CA ALA A 196 -3.29 4.18 11.85
C ALA A 196 -2.21 3.10 12.08
N LEU A 197 -1.24 3.41 12.94
CA LEU A 197 -0.11 2.53 13.24
C LEU A 197 -0.36 1.73 14.52
N ILE A 198 -0.36 0.40 14.42
CA ILE A 198 -0.63 -0.51 15.55
C ILE A 198 0.67 -1.06 16.15
N THR A 199 1.66 -1.31 15.31
CA THR A 199 2.96 -1.86 15.74
C THR A 199 4.07 -1.23 14.92
N GLY A 200 5.22 -1.00 15.56
CA GLY A 200 6.42 -0.49 14.93
C GLY A 200 6.44 1.03 14.76
N HIS A 201 7.33 1.52 13.90
CA HIS A 201 7.58 2.93 13.65
C HIS A 201 7.66 3.22 12.15
N LYS A 202 7.00 4.30 11.72
CA LYS A 202 7.07 4.78 10.33
C LYS A 202 7.73 6.16 10.28
N ARG A 203 8.73 6.31 9.44
CA ARG A 203 9.34 7.60 9.11
C ARG A 203 8.64 8.18 7.89
N TRP A 204 8.23 9.44 7.98
CA TRP A 204 7.58 10.16 6.89
C TRP A 204 8.37 11.42 6.53
N CYS A 205 8.32 11.77 5.25
CA CYS A 205 8.57 13.13 4.77
C CYS A 205 7.35 13.61 3.98
N ILE A 206 6.88 14.82 4.29
CA ILE A 206 5.67 15.42 3.71
C ILE A 206 6.02 16.78 3.09
N PHE A 207 5.54 17.05 1.88
CA PHE A 207 5.76 18.30 1.16
C PHE A 207 4.44 18.90 0.66
N PRO A 208 4.34 20.24 0.61
CA PRO A 208 3.13 20.90 0.13
C PRO A 208 2.82 20.55 -1.33
N PRO A 209 1.55 20.66 -1.76
CA PRO A 209 1.14 20.36 -3.14
C PRO A 209 1.85 21.23 -4.20
N SER A 210 2.31 22.43 -3.82
CA SER A 210 3.03 23.34 -4.71
C SER A 210 4.46 22.90 -5.04
N THR A 211 5.02 21.90 -4.34
CA THR A 211 6.41 21.49 -4.55
C THR A 211 6.62 20.91 -5.95
N PRO A 212 7.58 21.44 -6.74
CA PRO A 212 7.87 20.94 -8.07
C PRO A 212 8.31 19.47 -8.05
N ARG A 213 7.61 18.64 -8.85
CA ARG A 213 7.87 17.19 -8.96
C ARG A 213 9.34 16.83 -9.19
N HIS A 214 10.06 17.62 -10.00
CA HIS A 214 11.46 17.34 -10.34
C HIS A 214 12.43 17.48 -9.16
N LEU A 215 12.04 18.19 -8.09
CA LEU A 215 12.83 18.27 -6.86
C LEU A 215 12.68 17.01 -5.99
N LEU A 216 11.55 16.31 -6.12
CA LEU A 216 11.19 15.22 -5.22
C LEU A 216 11.44 13.83 -5.80
N LYS A 217 11.50 13.67 -7.12
CA LYS A 217 11.62 12.35 -7.75
C LYS A 217 13.09 11.97 -8.01
N PRO A 218 13.57 10.82 -7.51
CA PRO A 218 14.82 10.25 -7.97
C PRO A 218 14.80 10.04 -9.48
N THR A 219 15.93 10.27 -10.14
CA THR A 219 16.09 10.03 -11.57
C THR A 219 16.57 8.60 -11.82
N SER A 220 16.44 8.11 -13.06
CA SER A 220 17.02 6.81 -13.43
C SER A 220 18.55 6.79 -13.32
N ALA A 221 19.22 7.95 -13.33
CA ALA A 221 20.65 8.05 -13.08
C ALA A 221 21.00 7.84 -11.60
N ASP A 222 20.10 8.21 -10.68
CA ASP A 222 20.30 7.99 -9.24
C ASP A 222 20.11 6.51 -8.87
N SER A 223 19.10 5.84 -9.44
CA SER A 223 18.83 4.41 -9.20
C SER A 223 18.02 3.79 -10.35
N PRO A 224 18.65 3.09 -11.32
CA PRO A 224 17.97 2.63 -12.53
C PRO A 224 16.78 1.68 -12.27
N LYS A 225 16.90 0.80 -11.28
CA LYS A 225 15.94 -0.28 -11.00
C LYS A 225 15.12 -0.10 -9.72
N SER A 226 15.43 0.90 -8.90
CA SER A 226 14.81 1.09 -7.58
C SER A 226 14.44 2.55 -7.27
N LYS A 227 14.29 3.41 -8.29
CA LYS A 227 13.96 4.85 -8.14
C LYS A 227 12.63 5.15 -7.44
N ASP A 228 11.67 4.23 -7.47
CA ASP A 228 10.34 4.40 -6.89
C ASP A 228 10.21 3.80 -5.48
N GLU A 229 11.32 3.30 -4.91
CA GLU A 229 11.34 2.75 -3.54
C GLU A 229 11.45 3.87 -2.50
N GLY A 230 10.76 3.69 -1.36
CA GLY A 230 10.85 4.62 -0.23
C GLY A 230 12.29 4.77 0.26
N ILE A 231 13.00 3.66 0.45
CA ILE A 231 14.39 3.69 0.93
C ILE A 231 15.34 4.42 -0.02
N THR A 232 15.17 4.25 -1.34
CA THR A 232 15.94 4.98 -2.35
C THR A 232 15.71 6.48 -2.23
N TRP A 233 14.46 6.91 -2.02
CA TRP A 233 14.14 8.32 -1.81
C TRP A 233 14.85 8.89 -0.58
N PHE A 234 14.83 8.16 0.55
CA PHE A 234 15.54 8.57 1.77
C PHE A 234 17.07 8.55 1.62
N LYS A 235 17.62 7.72 0.73
CA LYS A 235 19.05 7.73 0.43
C LYS A 235 19.47 8.88 -0.48
N VAL A 236 18.65 9.21 -1.48
CA VAL A 236 19.04 10.09 -2.60
C VAL A 236 18.53 11.51 -2.44
N ILE A 237 17.25 11.67 -2.11
CA ILE A 237 16.56 12.97 -2.11
C ILE A 237 16.59 13.60 -0.74
N TYR A 238 16.30 12.82 0.31
CA TYR A 238 16.27 13.34 1.67
C TYR A 238 17.52 14.15 2.06
N PRO A 239 18.78 13.70 1.81
CA PRO A 239 19.96 14.52 2.14
C PRO A 239 19.99 15.89 1.47
N ARG A 240 19.40 16.02 0.26
CA ARG A 240 19.29 17.29 -0.47
C ARG A 240 18.37 18.27 0.27
N THR A 241 17.32 17.76 0.93
CA THR A 241 16.36 18.57 1.70
C THR A 241 16.97 19.19 2.95
N GLN A 242 18.08 18.62 3.44
CA GLN A 242 18.80 19.07 4.63
C GLN A 242 19.87 20.13 4.32
N LEU A 243 20.13 20.41 3.03
CA LEU A 243 21.09 21.43 2.61
C LEU A 243 20.50 22.83 2.81
N SER A 244 21.34 23.79 3.17
CA SER A 244 20.95 25.20 3.28
C SER A 244 20.46 25.83 1.96
N THR A 245 20.73 25.17 0.83
CA THR A 245 20.28 25.55 -0.51
C THR A 245 18.88 25.04 -0.85
N TRP A 246 18.28 24.19 -0.02
CA TRP A 246 16.91 23.72 -0.24
C TRP A 246 15.90 24.89 -0.13
N PRO A 247 14.95 25.05 -1.07
CA PRO A 247 13.99 26.15 -1.02
C PRO A 247 13.09 26.07 0.22
N LYS A 248 13.02 27.14 1.00
CA LYS A 248 12.30 27.18 2.29
C LYS A 248 10.79 27.03 2.12
N GLU A 249 10.24 27.49 1.01
CA GLU A 249 8.83 27.34 0.64
C GLU A 249 8.40 25.89 0.39
N TYR A 250 9.37 24.99 0.18
CA TYR A 250 9.16 23.55 0.00
C TYR A 250 9.82 22.75 1.13
N ALA A 251 9.88 23.31 2.34
CA ALA A 251 10.45 22.64 3.49
C ALA A 251 9.85 21.25 3.68
N CYS A 252 10.72 20.27 3.91
CA CYS A 252 10.33 18.91 4.24
C CYS A 252 9.80 18.88 5.67
N VAL A 253 8.55 18.42 5.87
CA VAL A 253 8.04 18.12 7.21
C VAL A 253 8.37 16.67 7.52
N GLU A 254 9.17 16.44 8.55
CA GLU A 254 9.56 15.11 9.02
C GLU A 254 8.73 14.67 10.22
N VAL A 255 8.35 13.40 10.25
CA VAL A 255 7.66 12.81 11.41
C VAL A 255 8.02 11.34 11.60
N ILE A 256 8.17 10.95 12.86
CA ILE A 256 8.26 9.55 13.28
C ILE A 256 6.90 9.20 13.88
N GLN A 257 6.12 8.41 13.16
CA GLN A 257 4.85 7.91 13.65
C GLN A 257 5.11 6.74 14.60
N HIS A 258 4.53 6.82 15.81
CA HIS A 258 4.63 5.80 16.86
C HIS A 258 3.37 4.90 16.90
N PRO A 259 3.44 3.72 17.53
CA PRO A 259 2.26 2.89 17.79
C PRO A 259 1.18 3.68 18.55
N GLY A 260 -0.09 3.54 18.16
CA GLY A 260 -1.19 4.34 18.73
C GLY A 260 -1.50 5.61 17.94
N GLU A 261 -0.58 6.09 17.12
CA GLU A 261 -0.75 7.35 16.39
C GLU A 261 -1.45 7.15 15.05
N VAL A 262 -2.35 8.08 14.72
CA VAL A 262 -2.99 8.18 13.41
C VAL A 262 -2.49 9.44 12.72
N ILE A 263 -1.87 9.31 11.55
CA ILE A 263 -1.52 10.47 10.72
C ILE A 263 -2.65 10.81 9.76
N PHE A 264 -3.04 12.07 9.68
CA PHE A 264 -3.92 12.63 8.65
C PHE A 264 -3.09 13.29 7.55
N VAL A 265 -3.33 12.88 6.30
CA VAL A 265 -2.67 13.41 5.11
C VAL A 265 -3.73 14.07 4.21
N PRO A 266 -3.74 15.42 4.11
CA PRO A 266 -4.65 16.14 3.23
C PRO A 266 -4.41 15.82 1.75
N GLY A 267 -5.46 15.95 0.94
CA GLY A 267 -5.36 15.67 -0.48
C GLY A 267 -4.39 16.61 -1.18
N GLY A 268 -3.51 16.05 -2.02
CA GLY A 268 -2.54 16.83 -2.81
C GLY A 268 -1.14 16.92 -2.19
N TYR A 269 -0.94 16.56 -0.92
CA TYR A 269 0.37 16.54 -0.29
C TYR A 269 1.23 15.40 -0.83
N TRP A 270 2.48 15.71 -1.19
CA TRP A 270 3.48 14.69 -1.48
C TRP A 270 3.91 14.03 -0.17
N HIS A 271 3.98 12.71 -0.15
CA HIS A 271 4.44 11.99 1.01
C HIS A 271 5.18 10.70 0.64
N VAL A 272 6.18 10.37 1.43
CA VAL A 272 7.01 9.16 1.33
C VAL A 272 7.12 8.53 2.71
N VAL A 273 7.09 7.21 2.77
CA VAL A 273 7.03 6.45 4.02
C VAL A 273 8.08 5.34 4.02
N LEU A 274 8.81 5.22 5.12
CA LEU A 274 9.76 4.14 5.37
C LEU A 274 9.43 3.46 6.69
N ASN A 275 9.34 2.13 6.68
CA ASN A 275 9.17 1.34 7.88
C ASN A 275 10.53 1.20 8.57
N MET A 276 10.62 1.68 9.81
CA MET A 276 11.87 1.70 10.57
C MET A 276 12.15 0.38 11.29
N ASP A 277 11.11 -0.42 11.49
CA ASP A 277 11.11 -1.75 12.08
C ASP A 277 9.93 -2.56 11.49
N LEU A 278 9.55 -3.68 12.10
CA LEU A 278 8.36 -4.41 11.67
C LEU A 278 7.10 -3.60 12.01
N THR A 279 6.42 -3.12 10.97
CA THR A 279 5.20 -2.33 11.11
C THR A 279 3.95 -3.14 10.79
N ILE A 280 2.87 -2.87 11.53
CA ILE A 280 1.51 -3.32 11.23
C ILE A 280 0.59 -2.10 11.32
N ALA A 281 -0.13 -1.81 10.23
CA ALA A 281 -0.96 -0.62 10.11
C ALA A 281 -2.21 -0.88 9.26
N VAL A 282 -3.17 0.03 9.36
CA VAL A 282 -4.30 0.13 8.44
C VAL A 282 -4.42 1.58 7.96
N THR A 283 -4.66 1.76 6.68
CA THR A 283 -4.77 3.09 6.06
C THR A 283 -5.96 3.13 5.14
N GLN A 284 -6.66 4.27 5.07
CA GLN A 284 -7.75 4.47 4.14
C GLN A 284 -7.72 5.85 3.49
N ASN A 285 -8.11 5.87 2.22
CA ASN A 285 -8.38 7.09 1.46
C ASN A 285 -9.87 7.39 1.54
N PHE A 286 -10.21 8.65 1.75
CA PHE A 286 -11.60 9.07 1.88
C PHE A 286 -11.89 10.35 1.09
N CYS A 287 -13.14 10.46 0.68
CA CYS A 287 -13.71 11.66 0.10
C CYS A 287 -14.75 12.21 1.06
N SER A 288 -14.48 13.39 1.62
CA SER A 288 -15.38 14.14 2.48
C SER A 288 -16.00 15.31 1.72
N SER A 289 -16.94 15.99 2.37
CA SER A 289 -17.51 17.24 1.86
C SER A 289 -16.45 18.34 1.69
N VAL A 290 -15.36 18.29 2.46
CA VAL A 290 -14.27 19.28 2.42
C VAL A 290 -13.42 19.11 1.17
N ASN A 291 -12.94 17.89 0.90
CA ASN A 291 -12.09 17.61 -0.26
C ASN A 291 -12.89 17.31 -1.55
N PHE A 292 -14.23 17.23 -1.45
CA PHE A 292 -15.11 16.90 -2.58
C PHE A 292 -14.86 17.72 -3.85
N PRO A 293 -14.65 19.06 -3.82
CA PRO A 293 -14.41 19.82 -5.03
C PRO A 293 -13.18 19.33 -5.81
N ALA A 294 -12.07 19.11 -5.10
CA ALA A 294 -10.82 18.64 -5.68
C ALA A 294 -10.94 17.18 -6.16
N VAL A 295 -11.69 16.35 -5.45
CA VAL A 295 -11.97 14.96 -5.83
C VAL A 295 -12.84 14.89 -7.08
N TRP A 296 -13.94 15.66 -7.11
CA TRP A 296 -14.90 15.67 -8.19
C TRP A 296 -14.25 16.01 -9.53
N THR A 297 -13.43 17.06 -9.57
CA THR A 297 -12.72 17.47 -10.78
C THR A 297 -11.80 16.38 -11.31
N ARG A 298 -11.10 15.66 -10.43
CA ARG A 298 -10.24 14.53 -10.82
C ARG A 298 -11.05 13.31 -11.26
N VAL A 299 -12.16 13.00 -10.59
CA VAL A 299 -13.04 11.87 -10.93
C VAL A 299 -13.71 12.07 -12.29
N ILE A 300 -14.16 13.28 -12.64
CA ILE A 300 -14.69 13.55 -13.98
C ILE A 300 -13.62 13.30 -15.04
N ARG A 301 -12.42 13.87 -14.85
CA ARG A 301 -11.34 13.79 -15.85
C ARG A 301 -10.83 12.36 -16.03
N SER A 302 -10.63 11.63 -14.93
CA SER A 302 -10.00 10.31 -14.95
C SER A 302 -10.99 9.14 -15.04
N ARG A 303 -12.22 9.28 -14.55
CA ARG A 303 -13.22 8.18 -14.50
C ARG A 303 -14.64 8.66 -14.87
N PRO A 304 -14.91 9.05 -16.13
CA PRO A 304 -16.20 9.63 -16.55
C PRO A 304 -17.43 8.73 -16.32
N LYS A 305 -17.28 7.40 -16.42
CA LYS A 305 -18.39 6.46 -16.16
C LYS A 305 -18.74 6.41 -14.67
N MET A 306 -17.72 6.51 -13.81
CA MET A 306 -17.89 6.55 -12.35
C MET A 306 -18.53 7.88 -11.93
N SER A 307 -18.09 9.00 -12.49
CA SER A 307 -18.62 10.34 -12.16
C SER A 307 -20.12 10.44 -12.41
N LYS A 308 -20.63 9.91 -13.53
CA LYS A 308 -22.07 9.87 -13.84
C LYS A 308 -22.89 9.15 -12.77
N LYS A 309 -22.42 7.97 -12.33
CA LYS A 309 -23.08 7.20 -11.25
C LYS A 309 -23.00 7.95 -9.93
N PHE A 310 -21.84 8.53 -9.63
CA PHE A 310 -21.62 9.29 -8.40
C PHE A 310 -22.58 10.49 -8.33
N LEU A 311 -22.68 11.29 -9.39
CA LEU A 311 -23.61 12.42 -9.48
C LEU A 311 -25.07 12.00 -9.32
N GLY A 312 -25.48 10.91 -9.96
CA GLY A 312 -26.85 10.37 -9.81
C GLY A 312 -27.17 10.02 -8.35
N ASN A 313 -26.20 9.47 -7.61
CA ASN A 313 -26.37 9.17 -6.19
C ASN A 313 -26.28 10.41 -5.29
N LEU A 314 -25.41 11.37 -5.62
CA LEU A 314 -25.32 12.67 -4.94
C LEU A 314 -26.66 13.41 -5.03
N LYS A 315 -27.27 13.50 -6.21
CA LYS A 315 -28.58 14.15 -6.40
C LYS A 315 -29.67 13.60 -5.47
N ARG A 316 -29.60 12.32 -5.10
CA ARG A 316 -30.57 11.66 -4.21
C ARG A 316 -30.21 11.77 -2.73
N ARG A 317 -28.93 11.64 -2.37
CA ARG A 317 -28.50 11.48 -0.97
C ARG A 317 -27.77 12.70 -0.39
N ARG A 318 -27.21 13.55 -1.24
CA ARG A 318 -26.44 14.77 -0.90
C ARG A 318 -26.69 15.87 -1.94
N PRO A 319 -27.93 16.40 -2.03
CA PRO A 319 -28.30 17.42 -3.02
C PRO A 319 -27.52 18.73 -2.84
N ASP A 320 -27.00 19.00 -1.65
CA ASP A 320 -26.04 20.07 -1.36
C ASP A 320 -24.76 19.92 -2.20
N LEU A 321 -24.11 18.75 -2.17
CA LEU A 321 -22.91 18.48 -2.96
C LEU A 321 -23.21 18.34 -4.46
N ALA A 322 -24.38 17.83 -4.83
CA ALA A 322 -24.79 17.77 -6.24
C ALA A 322 -24.88 19.17 -6.86
N ARG A 323 -25.49 20.15 -6.16
CA ARG A 323 -25.51 21.56 -6.61
C ARG A 323 -24.12 22.18 -6.66
N LEU A 324 -23.22 21.79 -5.76
CA LEU A 324 -21.83 22.24 -5.78
C LEU A 324 -21.12 21.82 -7.07
N THR A 325 -21.44 20.64 -7.64
CA THR A 325 -20.82 20.18 -8.90
C THR A 325 -21.03 21.13 -10.09
N GLU A 326 -22.13 21.89 -10.10
CA GLU A 326 -22.45 22.85 -11.15
C GLU A 326 -21.67 24.16 -11.00
N LYS A 327 -21.12 24.42 -9.80
CA LYS A 327 -20.36 25.64 -9.47
C LYS A 327 -18.84 25.43 -9.52
N ILE A 328 -18.39 24.19 -9.61
CA ILE A 328 -16.96 23.88 -9.65
C ILE A 328 -16.40 24.30 -11.00
N ASP A 329 -15.40 25.17 -10.98
CA ASP A 329 -14.62 25.51 -12.17
C ASP A 329 -13.78 24.31 -12.60
N MET A 330 -14.14 23.72 -13.74
CA MET A 330 -13.46 22.57 -14.32
C MET A 330 -12.10 22.92 -14.93
N ASN A 331 -11.75 24.20 -15.04
CA ASN A 331 -10.45 24.69 -15.52
C ASN A 331 -9.52 25.12 -14.38
N ALA A 332 -10.02 25.21 -13.15
CA ALA A 332 -9.20 25.55 -11.99
C ALA A 332 -8.05 24.55 -11.83
N ASP A 333 -6.89 25.08 -11.42
CA ASP A 333 -5.76 24.26 -11.05
C ASP A 333 -6.11 23.43 -9.80
N THR A 334 -6.11 22.12 -9.96
CA THR A 334 -6.41 21.17 -8.87
C THR A 334 -5.17 20.77 -8.08
N GLY A 335 -4.02 21.38 -8.38
CA GLY A 335 -2.72 20.96 -7.89
C GLY A 335 -2.19 19.75 -8.66
N PRO A 336 -1.05 19.18 -8.23
CA PRO A 336 -0.38 18.09 -8.91
C PRO A 336 -1.27 16.85 -9.10
N ARG A 337 -0.98 16.12 -10.18
CA ARG A 337 -1.60 14.82 -10.47
C ARG A 337 -1.01 13.75 -9.57
N SER A 338 -1.81 12.75 -9.22
CA SER A 338 -1.35 11.60 -8.46
C SER A 338 -0.30 10.82 -9.26
N ASP A 339 0.87 10.60 -8.65
CA ASP A 339 1.89 9.69 -9.16
C ASP A 339 1.77 8.38 -8.40
N THR A 340 1.34 7.29 -9.05
CA THR A 340 1.38 5.96 -8.42
C THR A 340 2.84 5.46 -8.46
N SER A 341 3.44 5.19 -7.29
CA SER A 341 4.75 4.54 -7.23
C SER A 341 4.59 3.05 -7.58
N SER A 342 5.40 2.61 -8.53
CA SER A 342 5.35 1.26 -9.13
C SER A 342 5.58 0.13 -8.11
N SER A 343 6.23 0.43 -6.99
CA SER A 343 6.54 -0.51 -5.89
C SER A 343 5.33 -0.97 -5.07
N SER A 344 4.19 -0.29 -5.19
CA SER A 344 2.95 -0.65 -4.47
C SER A 344 1.68 -0.45 -5.31
N SER A 345 1.84 -0.39 -6.64
CA SER A 345 0.75 -0.23 -7.61
C SER A 345 -0.48 -1.01 -7.14
N SER A 346 -1.57 -0.28 -6.94
CA SER A 346 -2.92 -0.81 -7.00
C SER A 346 -3.44 -0.29 -8.32
N SER A 347 -3.01 -0.93 -9.40
CA SER A 347 -3.52 -0.61 -10.72
C SER A 347 -5.04 -0.85 -10.71
N SER A 348 -5.81 0.20 -10.96
CA SER A 348 -7.27 0.16 -10.93
C SER A 348 -7.82 -0.50 -12.19
N SER A 349 -7.51 -1.78 -12.38
CA SER A 349 -8.13 -2.67 -13.34
C SER A 349 -9.15 -3.51 -12.59
N ALA A 350 -10.43 -3.20 -12.84
CA ALA A 350 -11.53 -3.99 -12.31
C ALA A 350 -11.59 -5.31 -13.07
N ASP A 351 -11.03 -6.36 -12.48
CA ASP A 351 -11.55 -7.71 -12.68
C ASP A 351 -11.34 -8.52 -11.40
N SER A 352 -12.44 -8.85 -10.74
CA SER A 352 -12.47 -9.71 -9.56
C SER A 352 -13.40 -10.87 -9.90
N SER A 353 -12.85 -11.88 -10.56
CA SER A 353 -13.47 -13.20 -10.56
C SER A 353 -13.11 -13.90 -9.25
N PRO A 354 -14.07 -14.58 -8.58
CA PRO A 354 -13.77 -15.40 -7.43
C PRO A 354 -13.12 -16.70 -7.92
N ASP A 355 -11.78 -16.78 -7.88
CA ASP A 355 -11.08 -18.05 -8.07
C ASP A 355 -11.31 -18.92 -6.83
N SER A 356 -12.37 -19.72 -6.88
CA SER A 356 -12.50 -20.96 -6.14
C SER A 356 -11.80 -22.06 -6.93
N ALA A 357 -10.52 -22.27 -6.65
CA ALA A 357 -9.80 -23.51 -6.93
C ALA A 357 -8.93 -23.80 -5.71
N ASP A 358 -9.47 -24.63 -4.80
CA ASP A 358 -8.72 -25.29 -3.75
C ASP A 358 -7.84 -26.37 -4.41
N ASP A 359 -6.58 -26.03 -4.72
CA ASP A 359 -5.54 -27.04 -4.91
C ASP A 359 -5.04 -27.47 -3.53
N ASP A 360 -5.67 -28.53 -3.03
CA ASP A 360 -5.21 -29.31 -1.90
C ASP A 360 -4.09 -30.24 -2.39
N GLU A 361 -2.84 -29.77 -2.35
CA GLU A 361 -1.69 -30.67 -2.42
C GLU A 361 -1.64 -31.46 -1.11
N SER A 362 -2.27 -32.63 -1.13
CA SER A 362 -2.16 -33.64 -0.09
C SER A 362 -0.70 -34.13 0.01
N GLU A 363 -0.08 -33.92 1.18
CA GLU A 363 1.19 -34.52 1.54
C GLU A 363 0.94 -36.02 1.84
N THR A 364 1.23 -36.92 0.91
CA THR A 364 1.33 -38.37 1.20
C THR A 364 2.78 -38.76 1.44
N GLU A 365 3.10 -39.14 2.68
CA GLU A 365 4.30 -39.88 3.05
C GLU A 365 4.28 -41.27 2.39
N SER A 366 5.24 -41.56 1.52
CA SER A 366 5.46 -42.93 1.03
C SER A 366 6.41 -43.69 1.97
N LYS A 367 5.83 -44.66 2.69
CA LYS A 367 6.59 -45.74 3.33
C LYS A 367 7.18 -46.64 2.25
N ALA A 368 8.47 -46.94 2.40
CA ALA A 368 9.21 -47.89 1.59
C ALA A 368 8.61 -49.30 1.67
N THR A 369 8.46 -49.97 0.53
CA THR A 369 8.49 -51.44 0.46
C THR A 369 9.18 -51.88 -0.82
N ILE A 370 10.07 -52.84 -0.65
CA ILE A 370 10.96 -53.45 -1.65
C ILE A 370 10.18 -54.53 -2.41
N HIS A 371 10.28 -54.57 -3.74
CA HIS A 371 10.23 -55.83 -4.49
C HIS A 371 10.93 -55.70 -5.85
N GLU A 372 11.79 -56.69 -6.12
CA GLU A 372 12.63 -56.91 -7.30
C GLU A 372 11.86 -57.42 -8.56
N PRO A 373 12.52 -57.48 -9.74
CA PRO A 373 11.89 -57.25 -11.05
C PRO A 373 11.58 -58.53 -11.84
N SER A 374 10.74 -58.40 -12.88
CA SER A 374 10.61 -59.38 -13.95
C SER A 374 10.76 -58.72 -15.32
N PHE A 375 11.67 -59.29 -16.11
CA PHE A 375 11.92 -59.05 -17.53
C PHE A 375 10.71 -59.41 -18.40
N ASP A 376 10.44 -58.63 -19.46
CA ASP A 376 10.31 -59.20 -20.82
C ASP A 376 10.47 -58.12 -21.93
N GLN A 377 10.75 -58.61 -23.14
CA GLN A 377 11.44 -58.01 -24.29
C GLN A 377 10.58 -57.19 -25.28
N GLY A 378 11.27 -56.36 -26.08
CA GLY A 378 11.10 -56.33 -27.55
C GLY A 378 10.12 -55.33 -28.17
N ASP A 379 10.66 -54.26 -28.76
CA ASP A 379 10.59 -53.93 -30.20
C ASP A 379 10.53 -52.43 -30.53
N GLU A 380 11.18 -52.11 -31.66
CA GLU A 380 11.76 -50.83 -32.08
C GLU A 380 10.81 -50.06 -33.07
N PRO A 381 11.22 -48.96 -33.77
CA PRO A 381 10.63 -47.63 -33.61
C PRO A 381 10.00 -47.04 -34.90
N ILE A 382 9.00 -46.14 -34.79
CA ILE A 382 8.55 -45.35 -35.97
C ILE A 382 8.19 -43.87 -35.65
N ALA A 383 8.99 -42.99 -36.26
CA ALA A 383 8.73 -41.71 -36.93
C ALA A 383 8.01 -40.51 -36.25
N LYS A 384 8.81 -39.44 -36.13
CA LYS A 384 8.58 -38.03 -36.54
C LYS A 384 7.19 -37.65 -37.09
N LYS A 385 6.59 -36.61 -36.51
CA LYS A 385 5.78 -35.62 -37.24
C LYS A 385 5.97 -34.20 -36.72
N GLN A 386 6.44 -33.33 -37.63
CA GLN A 386 6.35 -31.88 -37.59
C GLN A 386 4.89 -31.41 -37.78
N ARG A 387 4.53 -30.27 -37.17
CA ARG A 387 3.54 -29.26 -37.60
C ARG A 387 3.74 -28.07 -36.65
N ILE A 388 4.43 -26.99 -37.02
CA ILE A 388 4.04 -25.87 -37.90
C ILE A 388 2.65 -25.30 -37.57
N SER A 389 2.74 -24.08 -37.03
CA SER A 389 1.82 -22.95 -36.96
C SER A 389 0.81 -22.79 -38.10
N SER A 390 -0.40 -22.34 -37.79
CA SER A 390 -0.90 -20.98 -38.08
C SER A 390 -2.43 -20.98 -38.16
N LEU A 391 -3.07 -20.32 -37.19
CA LEU A 391 -4.07 -19.24 -37.32
C LEU A 391 -4.75 -19.00 -35.97
#